data_AF-A0A9P6D9E8-F1
#
_entry.id   AF-A0A9P6D9E8-F1
#
_cell.length_a   1.000
_cell.length_b   1.000
_cell.length_c   1.000
_cell.angle_alpha   90.00
_cell.angle_beta   90.00
_cell.angle_gamma   90.00
#
_symmetry.space_group_name_H-M   'P 1'
#
loop_
_entity.id
_entity.type
_entity.pdbx_description
1 polymer ?
#
loop_
_entity_poly.entity_id
_entity_poly.type
_entity_poly.pdbx_seq_one_letter_code
_entity_poly.pdbx_strand_id
1 'polypeptide(L)'
;MSTSDPSVTVQEVPEHAPSREDGQSQSIEGENMNETARTLIGKFGKRYTDIVKQYGTFELIKDQDGNVLDIACPAQYLEESDRSGIERYHSGDHDSPRPIMTAGALARLAAAELRFYATEYDELRTDPEYLRSTVEEAARHRIELLPDEQGNAPNIGTLLSNSRFVGQLVRFTLHNTLMQLGMWAITEKYLSEIQELDDRKGRLGAPRRRHELMSHVKFVLEEQTRVVSKRVRRAVVFHTLETGFRVRVGNFPDYSGAHDVPNPAKLVEIAHTIGSGTTEGAFVRFISEDMREDEDWDVEKRHKDLFSELDREPERWETLGQYLAEQLTQLQRMMDFTDMLGHADAGQVPSDDRFKKYADALQQSEKTFTAIALERHIRSIASLEQPNTFAKVWKEIDTAFSKKYSRSPENLVGFVPFGPKWYLPDKAPVIEKRRVPLPLPPPPPPPALPTPGQTRARPPPAVRPPSPTPVKLTPYNASTSGALSTPPSTIGEDPATKGAKVKTRGTQSNSSSRQIFTRRPNTQEVPQITPAVFSVPKRAYDIFERIFKREKGQLSFADLSYALASIGFGYKEAKGSRGSFYRTSPDRNDSFLIHSPHGAKPDLHPLRLRWIAKDWESLYGWTMDWFSMRSPT
;
A
#
# COMPACT_ATOMS: atom_id res chain seq x y z
N MET A 1 67.18 -27.63 -57.63
CA MET A 1 65.73 -27.50 -57.89
C MET A 1 65.00 -28.05 -56.68
N SER A 2 64.56 -27.15 -55.79
CA SER A 2 63.60 -27.45 -54.74
C SER A 2 62.92 -26.13 -54.39
N THR A 3 61.61 -26.09 -54.53
CA THR A 3 60.73 -24.95 -54.30
C THR A 3 60.45 -24.80 -52.81
N SER A 4 60.66 -23.62 -52.24
CA SER A 4 60.24 -23.27 -50.88
C SER A 4 59.53 -21.92 -50.90
N ASP A 5 58.21 -21.97 -50.75
CA ASP A 5 57.32 -20.83 -50.53
C ASP A 5 57.36 -20.37 -49.06
N PRO A 6 56.97 -19.10 -48.78
CA PRO A 6 57.18 -18.42 -47.51
C PRO A 6 56.05 -18.69 -46.50
N SER A 7 56.43 -18.93 -45.24
CA SER A 7 55.49 -18.97 -44.12
C SER A 7 55.24 -17.54 -43.61
N VAL A 8 53.99 -17.09 -43.73
CA VAL A 8 53.45 -15.87 -43.13
C VAL A 8 52.92 -16.22 -41.74
N THR A 9 53.55 -15.70 -40.70
CA THR A 9 53.06 -15.80 -39.32
C THR A 9 51.96 -14.75 -39.10
N VAL A 10 50.73 -15.21 -38.91
CA VAL A 10 49.59 -14.39 -38.46
C VAL A 10 49.72 -14.21 -36.95
N GLN A 11 49.87 -12.96 -36.51
CA GLN A 11 49.76 -12.59 -35.10
C GLN A 11 48.28 -12.62 -34.68
N GLU A 12 47.94 -13.49 -33.73
CA GLU A 12 46.63 -13.50 -33.09
C GLU A 12 46.36 -12.15 -32.39
N VAL A 13 45.21 -11.57 -32.70
CA VAL A 13 44.65 -10.40 -32.01
C VAL A 13 44.02 -10.91 -30.71
N PRO A 14 44.33 -10.33 -29.53
CA PRO A 14 43.69 -10.75 -28.29
C PRO A 14 42.23 -10.29 -28.25
N GLU A 15 41.32 -11.26 -28.31
CA GLU A 15 39.87 -11.08 -28.25
C GLU A 15 39.37 -11.16 -26.80
N HIS A 16 39.82 -10.24 -25.94
CA HIS A 16 39.23 -10.02 -24.62
C HIS A 16 39.10 -8.53 -24.33
N ALA A 17 37.88 -8.00 -24.51
CA ALA A 17 37.50 -6.74 -23.90
C ALA A 17 37.37 -6.96 -22.38
N PRO A 18 37.91 -6.08 -21.53
CA PRO A 18 37.80 -6.24 -20.09
C PRO A 18 36.33 -6.17 -19.66
N SER A 19 35.93 -7.14 -18.86
CA SER A 19 34.70 -7.13 -18.07
C SER A 19 34.61 -5.80 -17.33
N ARG A 20 33.46 -5.14 -17.42
CA ARG A 20 33.19 -3.88 -16.72
C ARG A 20 33.06 -4.20 -15.23
N GLU A 21 34.15 -4.07 -14.49
CA GLU A 21 34.14 -4.24 -13.04
C GLU A 21 33.25 -3.19 -12.38
N ASP A 22 32.66 -3.59 -11.26
CA ASP A 22 31.63 -2.91 -10.47
C ASP A 22 31.89 -1.41 -10.36
N GLY A 23 30.95 -0.60 -10.90
CA GLY A 23 30.97 0.83 -10.70
C GLY A 23 30.88 1.13 -9.21
N GLN A 24 31.96 1.56 -8.57
CA GLN A 24 31.89 2.02 -7.20
C GLN A 24 31.19 3.39 -7.17
N SER A 25 29.93 3.40 -6.72
CA SER A 25 29.20 4.61 -6.37
C SER A 25 29.88 5.30 -5.18
N GLN A 26 30.84 6.18 -5.41
CA GLN A 26 31.38 7.05 -4.36
C GLN A 26 30.43 8.25 -4.16
N SER A 27 29.74 8.29 -3.03
CA SER A 27 29.19 9.54 -2.48
C SER A 27 30.36 10.49 -2.26
N ILE A 28 30.36 11.66 -2.89
CA ILE A 28 31.39 12.69 -2.70
C ILE A 28 31.11 13.39 -1.37
N GLU A 29 31.23 12.66 -0.27
CA GLU A 29 31.15 13.18 1.09
C GLU A 29 32.57 13.56 1.54
N GLY A 30 32.89 14.85 1.49
CA GLY A 30 34.13 15.41 2.07
C GLY A 30 35.05 16.17 1.13
N GLU A 31 34.88 16.06 -0.19
CA GLU A 31 35.57 16.98 -1.12
C GLU A 31 34.87 18.34 -1.14
N ASN A 32 35.62 19.41 -1.42
CA ASN A 32 35.05 20.73 -1.69
C ASN A 32 34.15 20.61 -2.93
N MET A 33 32.85 20.39 -2.71
CA MET A 33 31.85 20.08 -3.74
C MET A 33 31.88 21.10 -4.90
N ASN A 34 32.30 22.33 -4.59
CA ASN A 34 32.47 23.39 -5.58
C ASN A 34 33.68 23.18 -6.52
N GLU A 35 34.77 22.60 -6.04
CA GLU A 35 35.98 22.34 -6.84
C GLU A 35 35.79 21.12 -7.74
N THR A 36 35.23 20.03 -7.20
CA THR A 36 34.88 18.84 -7.98
C THR A 36 33.83 19.19 -9.04
N ALA A 37 32.79 19.96 -8.69
CA ALA A 37 31.81 20.44 -9.66
C ALA A 37 32.46 21.32 -10.75
N ARG A 38 33.35 22.26 -10.40
CA ARG A 38 34.06 23.09 -11.39
C ARG A 38 34.90 22.24 -12.34
N THR A 39 35.61 21.24 -11.82
CA THR A 39 36.41 20.31 -12.63
C THR A 39 35.54 19.52 -13.59
N LEU A 40 34.42 18.99 -13.12
CA LEU A 40 33.47 18.23 -13.95
C LEU A 40 32.74 19.11 -14.96
N ILE A 41 32.39 20.35 -14.61
CA ILE A 41 31.84 21.34 -15.55
C ILE A 41 32.87 21.67 -16.62
N GLY A 42 34.13 21.88 -16.24
CA GLY A 42 35.21 22.13 -17.19
C GLY A 42 35.43 20.96 -18.16
N LYS A 43 35.34 19.72 -17.65
CA LYS A 43 35.58 18.50 -18.44
C LYS A 43 34.40 18.08 -19.31
N PHE A 44 33.18 18.13 -18.79
CA PHE A 44 31.98 17.57 -19.43
C PHE A 44 30.95 18.62 -19.88
N GLY A 45 31.15 19.88 -19.51
CA GLY A 45 30.36 21.02 -19.98
C GLY A 45 28.85 20.83 -19.83
N LYS A 46 28.13 21.01 -20.94
CA LYS A 46 26.67 20.92 -20.99
C LYS A 46 26.13 19.56 -20.50
N ARG A 47 26.84 18.46 -20.75
CA ARG A 47 26.38 17.13 -20.32
C ARG A 47 26.25 17.04 -18.80
N TYR A 48 27.21 17.60 -18.07
CA TYR A 48 27.14 17.67 -16.60
C TYR A 48 25.93 18.49 -16.15
N THR A 49 25.75 19.68 -16.71
CA THR A 49 24.63 20.55 -16.37
C THR A 49 23.29 19.89 -16.67
N ASP A 50 23.16 19.20 -17.80
CA ASP A 50 21.94 18.52 -18.21
C ASP A 50 21.61 17.36 -17.25
N ILE A 51 22.59 16.50 -16.90
CA ILE A 51 22.39 15.37 -15.97
C ILE A 51 22.03 15.89 -14.57
N VAL A 52 22.79 16.85 -14.02
CA VAL A 52 22.50 17.41 -12.69
C VAL A 52 21.15 18.12 -12.66
N LYS A 53 20.81 18.88 -13.70
CA LYS A 53 19.49 19.52 -13.81
C LYS A 53 18.36 18.50 -13.89
N GLN A 54 18.61 17.36 -14.53
CA GLN A 54 17.60 16.33 -14.78
C GLN A 54 17.43 15.36 -13.60
N TYR A 55 18.49 15.03 -12.87
CA TYR A 55 18.47 13.98 -11.84
C TYR A 55 18.89 14.48 -10.46
N GLY A 56 19.49 15.66 -10.35
CA GLY A 56 20.05 16.22 -9.11
C GLY A 56 21.39 15.61 -8.71
N THR A 57 21.76 14.48 -9.32
CA THR A 57 22.99 13.73 -9.06
C THR A 57 23.44 13.01 -10.33
N PHE A 58 24.66 12.46 -10.32
CA PHE A 58 25.30 11.79 -11.46
C PHE A 58 26.26 10.71 -10.95
N GLU A 59 26.63 9.78 -11.84
CA GLU A 59 27.65 8.76 -11.57
C GLU A 59 28.95 9.11 -12.29
N LEU A 60 30.08 8.85 -11.64
CA LEU A 60 31.41 8.96 -12.22
C LEU A 60 31.80 7.62 -12.84
N ILE A 61 32.13 7.62 -14.13
CA ILE A 61 32.76 6.48 -14.80
C ILE A 61 34.26 6.67 -14.68
N LYS A 62 34.94 5.82 -13.91
CA LYS A 62 36.40 5.87 -13.70
C LYS A 62 37.11 4.75 -14.47
N ASP A 63 38.39 4.97 -14.81
CA ASP A 63 39.28 3.89 -15.25
C ASP A 63 39.88 3.12 -14.07
N GLN A 64 40.73 2.13 -14.35
CA GLN A 64 41.40 1.31 -13.34
C GLN A 64 42.34 2.11 -12.43
N ASP A 65 42.84 3.25 -12.91
CA ASP A 65 43.72 4.16 -12.15
C ASP A 65 42.91 5.17 -11.31
N GLY A 66 41.58 5.10 -11.37
CA GLY A 66 40.67 6.00 -10.67
C GLY A 66 40.45 7.35 -11.36
N ASN A 67 40.97 7.56 -12.58
CA ASN A 67 40.74 8.77 -13.33
C ASN A 67 39.30 8.80 -13.86
N VAL A 68 38.62 9.94 -13.72
CA VAL A 68 37.26 10.11 -14.24
C VAL A 68 37.29 10.14 -15.76
N LEU A 69 36.74 9.12 -16.43
CA LEU A 69 36.60 9.05 -17.88
C LEU A 69 35.36 9.79 -18.38
N ASP A 70 34.22 9.59 -17.72
CA ASP A 70 32.92 10.11 -18.14
C ASP A 70 31.95 10.29 -16.95
N ILE A 71 30.77 10.84 -17.23
CA ILE A 71 29.65 10.94 -16.29
C ILE A 71 28.39 10.27 -16.84
N ALA A 72 27.65 9.57 -15.99
CA ALA A 72 26.40 8.90 -16.34
C ALA A 72 25.21 9.40 -15.51
N CYS A 73 24.01 9.06 -15.96
CA CYS A 73 22.82 9.18 -15.12
C CYS A 73 22.97 8.23 -13.92
N PRO A 74 22.45 8.58 -12.73
CA PRO A 74 22.74 7.87 -11.48
C PRO A 74 21.90 6.59 -11.33
N ALA A 75 21.94 5.69 -12.31
CA ALA A 75 21.10 4.50 -12.34
C ALA A 75 21.47 3.52 -11.22
N GLN A 76 22.75 3.20 -11.08
CA GLN A 76 23.26 2.26 -10.07
C GLN A 76 23.10 2.82 -8.65
N TYR A 77 23.43 4.09 -8.44
CA TYR A 77 23.24 4.76 -7.15
C TYR A 77 21.76 4.75 -6.73
N LEU A 78 20.84 5.04 -7.65
CA LEU A 78 19.41 5.00 -7.33
C LEU A 78 18.93 3.58 -7.05
N GLU A 79 19.43 2.57 -7.76
CA GLU A 79 19.11 1.18 -7.50
C GLU A 79 19.63 0.71 -6.13
N GLU A 80 20.86 1.07 -5.76
CA GLU A 80 21.47 0.78 -4.46
C GLU A 80 20.74 1.50 -3.32
N SER A 81 20.34 2.75 -3.54
CA SER A 81 19.54 3.56 -2.63
C SER A 81 18.14 2.95 -2.42
N ASP A 82 17.49 2.53 -3.52
CA ASP A 82 16.20 1.85 -3.49
C ASP A 82 16.26 0.52 -2.76
N ARG A 83 17.28 -0.30 -3.04
CA ARG A 83 17.50 -1.59 -2.35
C ARG A 83 17.70 -1.37 -0.86
N SER A 84 18.61 -0.47 -0.48
CA SER A 84 18.86 -0.11 0.93
C SER A 84 17.60 0.40 1.62
N GLY A 85 16.82 1.26 0.94
CA GLY A 85 15.58 1.82 1.47
C GLY A 85 14.48 0.77 1.69
N ILE A 86 14.30 -0.14 0.72
CA ILE A 86 13.37 -1.26 0.82
C ILE A 86 13.79 -2.22 1.94
N GLU A 87 15.08 -2.59 2.00
CA GLU A 87 15.60 -3.49 3.04
C GLU A 87 15.45 -2.90 4.44
N ARG A 88 15.70 -1.59 4.59
CA ARG A 88 15.51 -0.84 5.84
C ARG A 88 14.03 -0.83 6.25
N TYR A 89 13.14 -0.46 5.33
CA TYR A 89 11.69 -0.44 5.57
C TYR A 89 11.17 -1.81 6.00
N HIS A 90 11.67 -2.88 5.38
CA HIS A 90 11.29 -4.25 5.73
C HIS A 90 11.86 -4.74 7.07
N SER A 91 13.03 -4.28 7.53
CA SER A 91 13.49 -4.63 8.89
C SER A 91 12.76 -3.90 10.00
N GLY A 92 12.02 -2.84 9.69
CA GLY A 92 11.54 -1.93 10.73
C GLY A 92 12.66 -1.13 11.39
N ASP A 93 13.80 -0.99 10.71
CA ASP A 93 14.93 -0.16 11.17
C ASP A 93 14.66 1.30 10.77
N HIS A 94 13.66 1.89 11.40
CA HIS A 94 13.11 3.18 11.00
C HIS A 94 14.01 4.38 11.41
N ASP A 95 15.03 4.13 12.22
CA ASP A 95 15.93 5.14 12.80
C ASP A 95 17.25 5.31 12.05
N SER A 96 17.58 4.40 11.11
CA SER A 96 18.81 4.50 10.33
C SER A 96 18.74 5.60 9.25
N PRO A 97 19.90 6.10 8.77
CA PRO A 97 19.98 7.12 7.73
C PRO A 97 19.11 6.76 6.53
N ARG A 98 18.29 7.71 6.11
CA ARG A 98 17.21 7.46 5.14
C ARG A 98 17.77 7.62 3.73
N PRO A 99 17.90 6.53 2.95
CA PRO A 99 18.30 6.65 1.57
C PRO A 99 17.19 7.36 0.78
N ILE A 100 17.59 8.18 -0.18
CA ILE A 100 16.65 8.86 -1.06
C ILE A 100 16.08 7.81 -2.02
N MET A 101 14.83 7.41 -1.82
CA MET A 101 14.18 6.43 -2.69
C MET A 101 13.64 7.08 -3.98
N THR A 102 13.56 6.27 -5.03
CA THR A 102 12.83 6.58 -6.25
C THR A 102 11.32 6.41 -6.04
N ALA A 103 10.52 7.10 -6.86
CA ALA A 103 9.07 6.90 -6.84
C ALA A 103 8.69 5.46 -7.24
N GLY A 104 9.50 4.79 -8.06
CA GLY A 104 9.27 3.39 -8.43
C GLY A 104 9.47 2.43 -7.26
N ALA A 105 10.48 2.64 -6.42
CA ALA A 105 10.65 1.83 -5.21
C ALA A 105 9.54 2.07 -4.18
N LEU A 106 9.14 3.33 -3.98
CA LEU A 106 8.00 3.67 -3.14
C LEU A 106 6.69 3.07 -3.68
N ALA A 107 6.49 3.07 -5.00
CA ALA A 107 5.33 2.43 -5.63
C ALA A 107 5.30 0.92 -5.36
N ARG A 108 6.46 0.24 -5.40
CA ARG A 108 6.56 -1.19 -5.02
C ARG A 108 6.17 -1.42 -3.56
N LEU A 109 6.64 -0.58 -2.64
CA LEU A 109 6.25 -0.66 -1.23
C LEU A 109 4.75 -0.40 -1.03
N ALA A 110 4.18 0.61 -1.70
CA ALA A 110 2.75 0.89 -1.67
C ALA A 110 1.92 -0.25 -2.25
N ALA A 111 2.40 -0.90 -3.32
CA ALA A 111 1.76 -2.08 -3.90
C ALA A 111 1.78 -3.27 -2.93
N ALA A 112 2.88 -3.47 -2.18
CA ALA A 112 2.96 -4.49 -1.14
C ALA A 112 1.96 -4.24 0.00
N GLU A 113 1.79 -2.98 0.44
CA GLU A 113 0.76 -2.62 1.42
C GLU A 113 -0.65 -2.81 0.85
N LEU A 114 -0.90 -2.41 -0.40
CA LEU A 114 -2.19 -2.63 -1.06
C LEU A 114 -2.55 -4.13 -1.07
N ARG A 115 -1.58 -4.98 -1.37
CA ARG A 115 -1.73 -6.45 -1.35
C ARG A 115 -2.05 -6.98 0.03
N PHE A 116 -1.34 -6.49 1.04
CA PHE A 116 -1.61 -6.84 2.43
C PHE A 116 -3.08 -6.56 2.80
N TYR A 117 -3.61 -5.36 2.51
CA TYR A 117 -5.02 -5.08 2.83
C TYR A 117 -6.02 -5.78 1.91
N ALA A 118 -5.63 -6.10 0.67
CA ALA A 118 -6.48 -6.91 -0.23
C ALA A 118 -6.67 -8.31 0.34
N THR A 119 -5.59 -8.89 0.83
CA THR A 119 -5.56 -10.14 1.59
C THR A 119 -6.45 -10.04 2.83
N GLU A 120 -6.24 -9.04 3.68
CA GLU A 120 -7.01 -8.90 4.93
C GLU A 120 -8.51 -8.78 4.65
N TYR A 121 -8.88 -8.05 3.59
CA TYR A 121 -10.27 -7.94 3.17
C TYR A 121 -10.86 -9.27 2.66
N ASP A 122 -10.07 -10.05 1.91
CA ASP A 122 -10.47 -11.37 1.44
C ASP A 122 -10.61 -12.38 2.58
N GLU A 123 -9.75 -12.33 3.59
CA GLU A 123 -9.87 -13.15 4.80
C GLU A 123 -11.15 -12.82 5.56
N LEU A 124 -11.45 -11.54 5.78
CA LEU A 124 -12.73 -11.11 6.37
C LEU A 124 -13.95 -11.63 5.58
N ARG A 125 -13.79 -11.81 4.26
CA ARG A 125 -14.84 -12.24 3.32
C ARG A 125 -15.01 -13.74 3.18
N THR A 126 -13.95 -14.51 3.41
CA THR A 126 -13.94 -15.96 3.13
C THR A 126 -13.79 -16.81 4.38
N ASP A 127 -13.32 -16.23 5.48
CA ASP A 127 -13.04 -16.93 6.73
C ASP A 127 -13.91 -16.41 7.89
N PRO A 128 -14.90 -17.20 8.36
CA PRO A 128 -15.76 -16.80 9.46
C PRO A 128 -15.05 -16.74 10.81
N GLU A 129 -14.00 -17.55 11.03
CA GLU A 129 -13.20 -17.53 12.26
C GLU A 129 -12.32 -16.28 12.30
N TYR A 130 -11.69 -15.94 11.17
CA TYR A 130 -10.94 -14.69 11.05
C TYR A 130 -11.83 -13.48 11.30
N LEU A 131 -12.97 -13.35 10.60
CA LEU A 131 -13.91 -12.25 10.84
C LEU A 131 -14.35 -12.15 12.31
N ARG A 132 -14.69 -13.28 12.95
CA ARG A 132 -15.04 -13.31 14.37
C ARG A 132 -13.89 -12.79 15.22
N SER A 133 -12.70 -13.36 15.07
CA SER A 133 -11.54 -13.02 15.90
C SER A 133 -11.13 -11.55 15.75
N THR A 134 -11.13 -11.00 14.52
CA THR A 134 -10.87 -9.57 14.28
C THR A 134 -11.91 -8.68 14.95
N VAL A 135 -13.20 -9.05 14.89
CA VAL A 135 -14.28 -8.29 15.55
C VAL A 135 -14.19 -8.39 17.08
N GLU A 136 -13.87 -9.56 17.59
CA GLU A 136 -13.68 -9.81 19.02
C GLU A 136 -12.49 -9.01 19.56
N GLU A 137 -11.38 -8.98 18.82
CA GLU A 137 -10.21 -8.17 19.17
C GLU A 137 -10.52 -6.68 19.08
N ALA A 138 -11.20 -6.22 18.02
CA ALA A 138 -11.64 -4.84 17.93
C ALA A 138 -12.55 -4.44 19.11
N ALA A 139 -13.40 -5.36 19.60
CA ALA A 139 -14.29 -5.13 20.73
C ALA A 139 -13.55 -4.87 22.05
N ARG A 140 -12.40 -5.53 22.28
CA ARG A 140 -11.59 -5.37 23.51
C ARG A 140 -10.98 -3.98 23.68
N HIS A 141 -10.92 -3.20 22.60
CA HIS A 141 -10.30 -1.86 22.57
C HIS A 141 -11.34 -0.75 22.36
N ARG A 142 -12.61 -1.06 22.61
CA ARG A 142 -13.71 -0.12 22.48
C ARG A 142 -13.84 0.74 23.72
N ILE A 143 -13.91 2.05 23.51
CA ILE A 143 -14.12 3.05 24.56
C ILE A 143 -15.41 2.83 25.35
N GLU A 144 -16.38 2.11 24.78
CA GLU A 144 -17.55 1.61 25.48
C GLU A 144 -17.21 0.77 26.73
N LEU A 145 -16.04 0.12 26.79
CA LEU A 145 -15.55 -0.66 27.92
C LEU A 145 -14.90 0.17 29.04
N LEU A 146 -14.63 1.46 28.79
CA LEU A 146 -14.07 2.31 29.84
C LEU A 146 -15.07 2.47 30.99
N PRO A 147 -14.58 2.53 32.25
CA PRO A 147 -15.43 2.86 33.38
C PRO A 147 -16.03 4.26 33.18
N ASP A 148 -17.29 4.44 33.59
CA ASP A 148 -17.88 5.77 33.72
C ASP A 148 -17.34 6.52 34.96
N GLU A 149 -17.83 7.73 35.18
CA GLU A 149 -17.44 8.57 36.33
C GLU A 149 -17.73 7.91 37.69
N GLN A 150 -18.65 6.94 37.72
CA GLN A 150 -18.98 6.16 38.92
C GLN A 150 -18.18 4.84 39.01
N GLY A 151 -17.26 4.61 38.08
CA GLY A 151 -16.43 3.40 38.03
C GLY A 151 -17.12 2.20 37.38
N ASN A 152 -18.33 2.35 36.82
CA ASN A 152 -19.02 1.22 36.20
C ASN A 152 -18.54 1.02 34.75
N ALA A 153 -18.06 -0.19 34.47
CA ALA A 153 -17.67 -0.62 33.12
C ALA A 153 -18.55 -1.79 32.67
N PRO A 154 -19.05 -1.81 31.42
CA PRO A 154 -19.77 -2.95 30.91
C PRO A 154 -18.80 -4.13 30.71
N ASN A 155 -19.27 -5.34 31.00
CA ASN A 155 -18.50 -6.54 30.71
C ASN A 155 -18.44 -6.79 29.19
N ILE A 156 -17.26 -7.16 28.68
CA ILE A 156 -17.05 -7.48 27.26
C ILE A 156 -17.99 -8.59 26.76
N GLY A 157 -18.26 -9.61 27.57
CA GLY A 157 -19.19 -10.69 27.23
C GLY A 157 -20.63 -10.18 27.02
N THR A 158 -21.05 -9.17 27.80
CA THR A 158 -22.35 -8.52 27.63
C THR A 158 -22.41 -7.77 26.30
N LEU A 159 -21.35 -7.03 25.94
CA LEU A 159 -21.29 -6.33 24.65
C LEU A 159 -21.24 -7.30 23.47
N LEU A 160 -20.44 -8.37 23.55
CA LEU A 160 -20.33 -9.39 22.51
C LEU A 160 -21.59 -10.26 22.36
N SER A 161 -22.47 -10.25 23.36
CA SER A 161 -23.80 -10.85 23.29
C SER A 161 -24.86 -9.93 22.67
N ASN A 162 -24.54 -8.64 22.49
CA ASN A 162 -25.43 -7.67 21.87
C ASN A 162 -25.24 -7.65 20.34
N SER A 163 -26.26 -8.13 19.62
CA SER A 163 -26.26 -8.20 18.15
C SER A 163 -26.00 -6.86 17.46
N ARG A 164 -26.50 -5.76 18.02
CA ARG A 164 -26.32 -4.41 17.46
C ARG A 164 -24.87 -3.95 17.58
N PHE A 165 -24.26 -4.17 18.75
CA PHE A 165 -22.85 -3.87 18.98
C PHE A 165 -21.95 -4.68 18.03
N VAL A 166 -22.15 -6.00 17.96
CA VAL A 166 -21.37 -6.88 17.06
C VAL A 166 -21.58 -6.51 15.60
N GLY A 167 -22.82 -6.28 15.16
CA GLY A 167 -23.12 -5.84 13.80
C GLY A 167 -22.45 -4.51 13.45
N GLN A 168 -22.40 -3.57 14.40
CA GLN A 168 -21.72 -2.30 14.21
C GLN A 168 -20.20 -2.48 14.09
N LEU A 169 -19.58 -3.33 14.91
CA LEU A 169 -18.16 -3.65 14.78
C LEU A 169 -17.84 -4.32 13.44
N VAL A 170 -18.67 -5.26 12.96
CA VAL A 170 -18.50 -5.85 11.63
C VAL A 170 -18.48 -4.77 10.55
N ARG A 171 -19.45 -3.83 10.56
CA ARG A 171 -19.48 -2.72 9.59
C ARG A 171 -18.19 -1.88 9.64
N PHE A 172 -17.76 -1.49 10.84
CA PHE A 172 -16.55 -0.69 11.01
C PHE A 172 -15.29 -1.43 10.56
N THR A 173 -15.12 -2.69 10.95
CA THR A 173 -13.96 -3.50 10.55
C THR A 173 -13.89 -3.58 9.03
N LEU A 174 -15.00 -3.95 8.37
CA LEU A 174 -15.05 -4.06 6.90
C LEU A 174 -14.80 -2.71 6.20
N HIS A 175 -15.47 -1.65 6.64
CA HIS A 175 -15.31 -0.33 6.04
C HIS A 175 -13.88 0.22 6.22
N ASN A 176 -13.31 0.06 7.41
CA ASN A 176 -11.96 0.51 7.70
C ASN A 176 -10.92 -0.25 6.86
N THR A 177 -11.07 -1.55 6.67
CA THR A 177 -10.17 -2.32 5.79
C THR A 177 -10.31 -1.89 4.33
N LEU A 178 -11.53 -1.60 3.85
CA LEU A 178 -11.75 -1.03 2.51
C LEU A 178 -11.13 0.35 2.33
N MET A 179 -11.18 1.18 3.39
CA MET A 179 -10.51 2.47 3.39
C MET A 179 -9.00 2.30 3.25
N GLN A 180 -8.37 1.38 4.00
CA GLN A 180 -6.95 1.06 3.84
C GLN A 180 -6.61 0.62 2.42
N LEU A 181 -7.39 -0.32 1.89
CA LEU A 181 -7.25 -0.83 0.55
C LEU A 181 -7.29 0.29 -0.50
N GLY A 182 -8.29 1.16 -0.44
CA GLY A 182 -8.42 2.25 -1.40
C GLY A 182 -7.36 3.34 -1.26
N MET A 183 -6.88 3.65 -0.05
CA MET A 183 -5.77 4.60 0.14
C MET A 183 -4.48 4.08 -0.47
N TRP A 184 -4.11 2.82 -0.22
CA TRP A 184 -2.90 2.26 -0.82
C TRP A 184 -3.01 2.14 -2.34
N ALA A 185 -4.21 1.93 -2.87
CA ALA A 185 -4.46 1.90 -4.32
C ALA A 185 -4.22 3.27 -4.95
N ILE A 186 -4.68 4.36 -4.31
CA ILE A 186 -4.45 5.69 -4.85
C ILE A 186 -3.01 6.17 -4.63
N THR A 187 -2.38 5.81 -3.51
CA THR A 187 -0.96 6.07 -3.22
C THR A 187 -0.06 5.41 -4.25
N GLU A 188 -0.24 4.11 -4.51
CA GLU A 188 0.51 3.38 -5.54
C GLU A 188 0.33 4.05 -6.90
N LYS A 189 -0.90 4.39 -7.27
CA LYS A 189 -1.18 5.06 -8.55
C LYS A 189 -0.47 6.40 -8.72
N TYR A 190 -0.47 7.24 -7.69
CA TYR A 190 0.25 8.52 -7.74
C TYR A 190 1.76 8.30 -7.85
N LEU A 191 2.33 7.35 -7.09
CA LEU A 191 3.75 7.03 -7.14
C LEU A 191 4.16 6.48 -8.51
N SER A 192 3.35 5.61 -9.10
CA SER A 192 3.55 5.08 -10.46
C SER A 192 3.52 6.19 -11.52
N GLU A 193 2.64 7.19 -11.40
CA GLU A 193 2.65 8.36 -12.30
C GLU A 193 3.87 9.26 -12.11
N ILE A 194 4.37 9.37 -10.88
CA ILE A 194 5.64 10.07 -10.62
C ILE A 194 6.79 9.29 -11.24
N GLN A 195 6.81 7.96 -11.13
CA GLN A 195 7.81 7.12 -11.79
C GLN A 195 7.77 7.32 -13.31
N GLU A 196 6.60 7.26 -13.95
CA GLU A 196 6.47 7.53 -15.39
C GLU A 196 6.93 8.95 -15.79
N LEU A 197 6.79 9.92 -14.89
CA LEU A 197 7.28 11.28 -15.09
C LEU A 197 8.81 11.34 -14.99
N ASP A 198 9.36 10.68 -13.97
CA ASP A 198 10.79 10.56 -13.71
C ASP A 198 11.48 9.80 -14.86
N ASP A 199 10.88 8.74 -15.42
CA ASP A 199 11.41 7.98 -16.56
C ASP A 199 11.44 8.82 -17.85
N ARG A 200 10.40 9.65 -18.08
CA ARG A 200 10.27 10.44 -19.31
C ARG A 200 11.10 11.72 -19.30
N LYS A 201 11.21 12.37 -18.14
CA LYS A 201 11.79 13.71 -18.02
C LYS A 201 12.99 13.77 -17.09
N GLY A 202 13.33 12.68 -16.42
CA GLY A 202 14.20 12.66 -15.26
C GLY A 202 13.51 13.19 -14.00
N ARG A 203 14.08 12.80 -12.86
CA ARG A 203 13.58 13.09 -11.50
C ARG A 203 13.29 14.57 -11.24
N LEU A 204 14.06 15.47 -11.83
CA LEU A 204 13.94 16.93 -11.68
C LEU A 204 13.46 17.62 -12.97
N GLY A 205 13.10 16.88 -14.02
CA GLY A 205 12.70 17.47 -15.30
C GLY A 205 11.30 18.09 -15.32
N ALA A 206 10.43 17.75 -14.36
CA ALA A 206 9.10 18.33 -14.21
C ALA A 206 8.79 18.65 -12.74
N PRO A 207 9.57 19.56 -12.11
CA PRO A 207 9.59 19.71 -10.65
C PRO A 207 8.23 20.14 -10.10
N ARG A 208 7.48 21.02 -10.79
CA ARG A 208 6.15 21.47 -10.36
C ARG A 208 5.13 20.33 -10.30
N ARG A 209 5.02 19.54 -11.38
CA ARG A 209 4.06 18.42 -11.45
C ARG A 209 4.46 17.30 -10.50
N ARG A 210 5.77 17.02 -10.38
CA ARG A 210 6.29 16.04 -9.43
C ARG A 210 6.00 16.45 -7.98
N HIS A 211 6.24 17.71 -7.65
CA HIS A 211 5.93 18.28 -6.33
C HIS A 211 4.43 18.18 -6.00
N GLU A 212 3.56 18.55 -6.93
CA GLU A 212 2.10 18.41 -6.77
C GLU A 212 1.69 16.96 -6.47
N LEU A 213 2.18 16.00 -7.26
CA LEU A 213 1.87 14.58 -7.03
C LEU A 213 2.46 14.05 -5.72
N MET A 214 3.68 14.45 -5.34
CA MET A 214 4.26 14.08 -4.04
C MET A 214 3.45 14.64 -2.86
N SER A 215 2.98 15.88 -2.99
CA SER A 215 2.11 16.52 -2.00
C SER A 215 0.78 15.77 -1.86
N HIS A 216 0.21 15.27 -2.98
CA HIS A 216 -0.98 14.42 -2.95
C HIS A 216 -0.72 13.09 -2.24
N VAL A 217 0.42 12.42 -2.49
CA VAL A 217 0.79 11.18 -1.79
C VAL A 217 0.92 11.44 -0.30
N LYS A 218 1.64 12.50 0.08
CA LYS A 218 1.84 12.86 1.48
C LYS A 218 0.53 13.12 2.20
N PHE A 219 -0.40 13.85 1.58
CA PHE A 219 -1.73 14.08 2.14
C PHE A 219 -2.47 12.77 2.48
N VAL A 220 -2.48 11.81 1.54
CA VAL A 220 -3.14 10.52 1.74
C VAL A 220 -2.50 9.75 2.91
N LEU A 221 -1.16 9.77 3.02
CA LEU A 221 -0.44 9.11 4.11
C LEU A 221 -0.64 9.80 5.46
N GLU A 222 -0.70 11.13 5.50
CA GLU A 222 -0.96 11.91 6.72
C GLU A 222 -2.35 11.62 7.28
N GLU A 223 -3.37 11.59 6.43
CA GLU A 223 -4.73 11.20 6.82
C GLU A 223 -4.78 9.76 7.33
N GLN A 224 -4.05 8.86 6.69
CA GLN A 224 -3.94 7.49 7.17
C GLN A 224 -3.21 7.41 8.52
N THR A 225 -2.13 8.16 8.69
CA THR A 225 -1.39 8.24 9.95
C THR A 225 -2.32 8.69 11.06
N ARG A 226 -3.16 9.72 10.84
CA ARG A 226 -4.20 10.14 11.80
C ARG A 226 -5.16 9.02 12.20
N VAL A 227 -5.59 8.18 11.25
CA VAL A 227 -6.47 7.05 11.54
C VAL A 227 -5.76 6.01 12.43
N VAL A 228 -4.51 5.68 12.12
CA VAL A 228 -3.72 4.72 12.92
C VAL A 228 -3.42 5.30 14.30
N SER A 229 -3.05 6.58 14.40
CA SER A 229 -2.82 7.26 15.69
C SER A 229 -4.05 7.18 16.60
N LYS A 230 -5.27 7.32 16.06
CA LYS A 230 -6.51 7.13 16.83
C LYS A 230 -6.63 5.71 17.39
N ARG A 231 -6.19 4.69 16.66
CA ARG A 231 -6.19 3.28 17.13
C ARG A 231 -5.12 3.04 18.19
N VAL A 232 -3.91 3.57 17.98
CA VAL A 232 -2.82 3.53 18.97
C VAL A 232 -3.29 4.18 20.27
N ARG A 233 -3.92 5.37 20.20
CA ARG A 233 -4.42 6.05 21.41
C ARG A 233 -5.39 5.19 22.20
N ARG A 234 -6.35 4.56 21.51
CA ARG A 234 -7.29 3.63 22.15
C ARG A 234 -6.54 2.45 22.77
N ALA A 235 -5.61 1.84 22.04
CA ALA A 235 -4.83 0.72 22.53
C ALA A 235 -3.99 1.08 23.77
N VAL A 236 -3.33 2.24 23.79
CA VAL A 236 -2.56 2.76 24.93
C VAL A 236 -3.43 2.87 26.18
N VAL A 237 -4.65 3.39 26.05
CA VAL A 237 -5.60 3.48 27.18
C VAL A 237 -5.92 2.12 27.80
N PHE A 238 -5.95 1.04 27.00
CA PHE A 238 -6.32 -0.30 27.49
C PHE A 238 -5.13 -1.18 27.91
N HIS A 239 -3.94 -0.97 27.36
CA HIS A 239 -2.81 -1.92 27.51
C HIS A 239 -1.68 -1.45 28.40
N THR A 240 -1.49 -0.15 28.59
CA THR A 240 -0.27 0.37 29.24
C THR A 240 -0.56 1.23 30.46
N LEU A 241 -1.59 2.06 30.38
CA LEU A 241 -1.95 2.94 31.49
C LEU A 241 -2.75 2.18 32.52
N GLU A 242 -2.55 2.53 33.80
CA GLU A 242 -3.45 2.06 34.84
C GLU A 242 -4.89 2.40 34.48
N THR A 243 -5.79 1.45 34.68
CA THR A 243 -7.21 1.67 34.42
C THR A 243 -7.69 2.95 35.11
N GLY A 244 -8.33 3.84 34.34
CA GLY A 244 -8.94 5.05 34.87
C GLY A 244 -8.22 6.37 34.55
N PHE A 245 -7.22 6.42 33.67
CA PHE A 245 -6.73 7.72 33.15
C PHE A 245 -7.79 8.46 32.31
N ARG A 246 -8.65 7.70 31.64
CA ARG A 246 -9.82 8.21 30.92
C ARG A 246 -11.08 7.52 31.43
N VAL A 247 -12.18 8.27 31.47
CA VAL A 247 -13.51 7.77 31.85
C VAL A 247 -14.50 8.02 30.72
N ARG A 248 -15.46 7.12 30.60
CA ARG A 248 -16.54 7.22 29.63
C ARG A 248 -17.63 8.16 30.15
N VAL A 249 -17.97 9.17 29.36
CA VAL A 249 -19.05 10.12 29.67
C VAL A 249 -20.39 9.65 29.12
N GLY A 250 -20.39 8.98 27.97
CA GLY A 250 -21.62 8.47 27.38
C GLY A 250 -21.37 7.61 26.14
N ASN A 251 -22.29 6.69 25.85
CA ASN A 251 -22.27 5.87 24.63
C ASN A 251 -23.15 6.48 23.55
N PHE A 252 -22.74 6.34 22.29
CA PHE A 252 -23.68 6.59 21.19
C PHE A 252 -24.77 5.50 21.19
N PRO A 253 -26.05 5.84 20.95
CA PRO A 253 -27.16 4.88 21.01
C PRO A 253 -27.05 3.70 20.03
N ASP A 254 -26.27 3.86 18.97
CA ASP A 254 -26.03 2.88 17.92
C ASP A 254 -24.74 2.08 18.08
N TYR A 255 -24.03 2.27 19.19
CA TYR A 255 -22.69 1.71 19.42
C TYR A 255 -21.68 2.13 18.34
N SER A 256 -21.86 3.30 17.72
CA SER A 256 -20.86 3.87 16.82
C SER A 256 -19.57 4.28 17.56
N GLY A 257 -19.63 4.38 18.89
CA GLY A 257 -18.55 4.78 19.78
C GLY A 257 -19.08 5.16 21.16
N ALA A 258 -18.21 5.79 21.93
CA ALA A 258 -18.52 6.52 23.14
C ALA A 258 -17.81 7.89 23.12
N HIS A 259 -18.15 8.74 24.08
CA HIS A 259 -17.35 9.89 24.45
C HIS A 259 -16.57 9.54 25.71
N ASP A 260 -15.29 9.87 25.73
CA ASP A 260 -14.42 9.70 26.87
C ASP A 260 -13.63 10.97 27.13
N VAL A 261 -13.39 11.25 28.40
CA VAL A 261 -12.66 12.43 28.89
C VAL A 261 -11.55 11.99 29.85
N PRO A 262 -10.54 12.84 30.06
CA PRO A 262 -9.59 12.65 31.16
C PRO A 262 -10.33 12.46 32.49
N ASN A 263 -9.91 11.48 33.30
CA ASN A 263 -10.56 11.22 34.57
C ASN A 263 -10.30 12.38 35.55
N PRO A 264 -11.34 13.10 36.01
CA PRO A 264 -11.18 14.20 36.96
C PRO A 264 -10.45 13.79 38.25
N ALA A 265 -10.66 12.54 38.69
CA ALA A 265 -10.04 12.02 39.91
C ALA A 265 -8.53 11.75 39.77
N LYS A 266 -8.01 11.62 38.54
CA LYS A 266 -6.60 11.35 38.26
C LYS A 266 -5.84 12.55 37.68
N LEU A 267 -6.43 13.74 37.60
CA LEU A 267 -5.80 14.89 36.93
C LEU A 267 -4.40 15.25 37.47
N VAL A 268 -4.17 15.15 38.78
CA VAL A 268 -2.86 15.42 39.39
C VAL A 268 -1.81 14.39 38.97
N GLU A 269 -2.19 13.11 38.98
CA GLU A 269 -1.36 11.99 38.51
C GLU A 269 -1.04 12.16 37.03
N ILE A 270 -2.06 12.45 36.21
CA ILE A 270 -1.91 12.71 34.77
C ILE A 270 -0.95 13.88 34.53
N ALA A 271 -1.13 15.00 35.23
CA ALA A 271 -0.25 16.17 35.09
C ALA A 271 1.20 15.84 35.46
N HIS A 272 1.42 15.03 36.49
CA HIS A 272 2.75 14.56 36.88
C HIS A 272 3.37 13.66 35.81
N THR A 273 2.63 12.65 35.32
CA THR A 273 3.10 11.72 34.29
C THR A 273 3.37 12.43 32.96
N ILE A 274 2.57 13.41 32.57
CA ILE A 274 2.83 14.20 31.34
C ILE A 274 4.21 14.88 31.40
N GLY A 275 4.65 15.30 32.58
CA GLY A 275 5.96 15.94 32.78
C GLY A 275 7.14 14.96 32.86
N SER A 276 6.92 13.64 32.92
CA SER A 276 8.00 12.66 33.04
C SER A 276 8.63 12.36 31.68
N GLY A 277 9.96 12.29 31.63
CA GLY A 277 10.71 11.79 30.47
C GLY A 277 10.77 10.26 30.46
N THR A 278 9.62 9.60 30.59
CA THR A 278 9.49 8.13 30.63
C THR A 278 8.54 7.66 29.53
N THR A 279 8.55 6.36 29.20
CA THR A 279 7.61 5.77 28.23
C THR A 279 6.14 5.99 28.63
N GLU A 280 5.79 5.88 29.91
CA GLU A 280 4.46 6.19 30.42
C GLU A 280 4.12 7.67 30.21
N GLY A 281 5.08 8.56 30.42
CA GLY A 281 4.92 9.99 30.14
C GLY A 281 4.61 10.25 28.67
N ALA A 282 5.32 9.58 27.77
CA ALA A 282 5.07 9.67 26.32
C ALA A 282 3.71 9.09 25.93
N PHE A 283 3.30 7.96 26.52
CA PHE A 283 1.95 7.42 26.34
C PHE A 283 0.86 8.41 26.76
N VAL A 284 1.00 9.02 27.94
CA VAL A 284 0.02 10.00 28.43
C VAL A 284 0.02 11.25 27.54
N ARG A 285 1.18 11.78 27.13
CA ARG A 285 1.28 12.89 26.16
C ARG A 285 0.61 12.55 24.83
N PHE A 286 0.79 11.33 24.34
CA PHE A 286 0.23 10.86 23.07
C PHE A 286 -1.31 10.75 23.10
N ILE A 287 -1.90 10.29 24.20
CA ILE A 287 -3.37 10.20 24.35
C ILE A 287 -4.04 11.51 24.76
N SER A 288 -3.26 12.51 25.17
CA SER A 288 -3.72 13.80 25.70
C SER A 288 -3.76 14.89 24.63
N GLU A 289 -4.04 14.53 23.37
CA GLU A 289 -4.14 15.48 22.24
C GLU A 289 -5.18 16.59 22.50
N ASP A 290 -6.19 16.28 23.30
CA ASP A 290 -7.30 17.12 23.74
C ASP A 290 -7.02 17.95 25.01
N MET A 291 -5.93 17.70 25.74
CA MET A 291 -5.68 18.32 27.06
C MET A 291 -4.69 19.48 27.07
N ARG A 292 -4.06 19.83 25.96
CA ARG A 292 -3.09 20.93 25.93
C ARG A 292 -3.38 21.93 24.82
N GLU A 293 -3.60 23.17 25.24
CA GLU A 293 -3.49 24.39 24.43
C GLU A 293 -2.02 24.82 24.24
N ASP A 294 -1.03 24.08 24.78
CA ASP A 294 0.39 24.34 24.50
C ASP A 294 0.63 24.27 22.98
N GLU A 295 0.84 25.44 22.38
CA GLU A 295 1.12 25.64 20.95
C GLU A 295 2.33 24.83 20.46
N ASP A 296 3.16 24.31 21.38
CA ASP A 296 4.42 23.65 21.07
C ASP A 296 4.32 22.15 20.74
N TRP A 297 3.22 21.45 21.03
CA TRP A 297 3.10 20.00 20.79
C TRP A 297 2.20 19.67 19.59
N ASP A 298 2.76 19.72 18.39
CA ASP A 298 2.11 19.18 17.21
C ASP A 298 2.06 17.63 17.20
N VAL A 299 1.29 17.08 16.26
CA VAL A 299 1.11 15.63 16.09
C VAL A 299 2.45 14.92 15.82
N GLU A 300 3.34 15.53 15.03
CA GLU A 300 4.62 14.96 14.65
C GLU A 300 5.56 14.84 15.86
N LYS A 301 5.64 15.88 16.70
CA LYS A 301 6.42 15.87 17.94
C LYS A 301 5.94 14.82 18.91
N ARG A 302 4.62 14.64 19.09
CA ARG A 302 4.07 13.57 19.94
C ARG A 302 4.42 12.18 19.43
N HIS A 303 4.40 11.99 18.12
CA HIS A 303 4.82 10.72 17.53
C HIS A 303 6.32 10.46 17.76
N LYS A 304 7.18 11.47 17.53
CA LYS A 304 8.62 11.36 17.76
C LYS A 304 8.97 11.12 19.22
N ASP A 305 8.30 11.79 20.14
CA ASP A 305 8.43 11.58 21.59
C ASP A 305 8.05 10.14 21.97
N LEU A 306 6.90 9.65 21.50
CA LEU A 306 6.46 8.28 21.73
C LEU A 306 7.50 7.23 21.29
N PHE A 307 7.99 7.33 20.06
CA PHE A 307 8.98 6.36 19.57
C PHE A 307 10.35 6.56 20.19
N SER A 308 10.78 7.80 20.43
CA SER A 308 12.06 8.05 21.10
C SER A 308 12.12 7.47 22.51
N GLU A 309 11.03 7.47 23.27
CA GLU A 309 11.01 6.81 24.58
C GLU A 309 10.95 5.28 24.45
N LEU A 310 10.15 4.75 23.52
CA LEU A 310 10.11 3.31 23.24
C LEU A 310 11.45 2.74 22.76
N ASP A 311 12.25 3.51 22.02
CA ASP A 311 13.57 3.09 21.57
C ASP A 311 14.62 3.16 22.70
N ARG A 312 14.38 3.96 23.76
CA ARG A 312 15.23 3.97 24.98
C ARG A 312 14.97 2.77 25.88
N GLU A 313 13.79 2.18 25.80
CA GLU A 313 13.35 1.02 26.60
C GLU A 313 12.92 -0.13 25.66
N PRO A 314 13.84 -0.74 24.89
CA PRO A 314 13.49 -1.75 23.88
C PRO A 314 12.78 -2.97 24.47
N GLU A 315 13.09 -3.36 25.71
CA GLU A 315 12.40 -4.42 26.46
C GLU A 315 10.91 -4.12 26.67
N ARG A 316 10.50 -2.85 26.62
CA ARG A 316 9.11 -2.46 26.79
C ARG A 316 8.24 -3.06 25.70
N TRP A 317 8.73 -3.17 24.47
CA TRP A 317 8.01 -3.77 23.34
C TRP A 317 7.54 -5.20 23.63
N GLU A 318 8.32 -5.98 24.38
CA GLU A 318 7.98 -7.37 24.74
C GLU A 318 6.84 -7.44 25.77
N THR A 319 6.64 -6.36 26.54
CA THR A 319 5.58 -6.26 27.56
C THR A 319 4.27 -5.70 27.02
N LEU A 320 4.27 -5.12 25.81
CA LEU A 320 3.07 -4.54 25.22
C LEU A 320 2.10 -5.64 24.81
N GLY A 321 0.81 -5.41 25.04
CA GLY A 321 -0.23 -6.26 24.49
C GLY A 321 -0.12 -6.33 22.96
N GLN A 322 -0.32 -7.51 22.38
CA GLN A 322 -0.13 -7.77 20.95
C GLN A 322 -0.82 -6.72 20.06
N TYR A 323 -2.06 -6.36 20.37
CA TYR A 323 -2.80 -5.35 19.63
C TYR A 323 -2.11 -3.97 19.63
N LEU A 324 -1.66 -3.50 20.80
CA LEU A 324 -0.96 -2.22 20.90
C LEU A 324 0.37 -2.26 20.13
N ALA A 325 1.15 -3.33 20.29
CA ALA A 325 2.40 -3.52 19.54
C ALA A 325 2.14 -3.44 18.03
N GLU A 326 1.12 -4.13 17.53
CA GLU A 326 0.74 -4.10 16.10
C GLU A 326 0.32 -2.71 15.63
N GLN A 327 -0.47 -1.97 16.41
CA GLN A 327 -0.86 -0.60 16.05
C GLN A 327 0.33 0.37 16.08
N LEU A 328 1.26 0.21 17.04
CA LEU A 328 2.49 1.02 17.11
C LEU A 328 3.40 0.73 15.92
N THR A 329 3.61 -0.55 15.59
CA THR A 329 4.36 -0.94 14.38
C THR A 329 3.71 -0.35 13.13
N GLN A 330 2.39 -0.41 13.02
CA GLN A 330 1.68 0.20 11.88
C GLN A 330 1.91 1.72 11.82
N LEU A 331 1.85 2.42 12.96
CA LEU A 331 2.08 3.86 13.04
C LEU A 331 3.51 4.23 12.63
N GLN A 332 4.50 3.52 13.18
CA GLN A 332 5.91 3.74 12.87
C GLN A 332 6.19 3.55 11.38
N ARG A 333 5.60 2.50 10.78
CA ARG A 333 5.73 2.23 9.34
C ARG A 333 5.07 3.30 8.47
N MET A 334 3.94 3.86 8.88
CA MET A 334 3.30 4.97 8.17
C MET A 334 4.16 6.23 8.21
N MET A 335 4.73 6.54 9.37
CA MET A 335 5.67 7.66 9.53
C MET A 335 6.90 7.45 8.66
N ASP A 336 7.52 6.28 8.73
CA ASP A 336 8.72 5.97 7.96
C ASP A 336 8.47 6.01 6.45
N PHE A 337 7.33 5.51 5.97
CA PHE A 337 6.95 5.64 4.56
C PHE A 337 6.80 7.12 4.17
N THR A 338 6.11 7.91 4.99
CA THR A 338 5.92 9.35 4.76
C THR A 338 7.26 10.07 4.69
N ASP A 339 8.18 9.71 5.57
CA ASP A 339 9.53 10.27 5.63
C ASP A 339 10.37 9.89 4.40
N MET A 340 10.28 8.63 3.93
CA MET A 340 10.96 8.17 2.72
C MET A 340 10.50 8.87 1.44
N LEU A 341 9.34 9.54 1.44
CA LEU A 341 8.94 10.41 0.32
C LEU A 341 9.94 11.54 0.09
N GLY A 342 10.65 11.98 1.13
CA GLY A 342 11.56 13.13 1.07
C GLY A 342 10.85 14.43 0.68
N HIS A 343 9.57 14.57 1.04
CA HIS A 343 8.75 15.74 0.73
C HIS A 343 8.47 16.54 2.00
N ALA A 344 9.13 17.70 2.15
CA ALA A 344 9.10 18.49 3.38
C ALA A 344 7.74 19.19 3.61
N ASP A 345 7.12 19.71 2.56
CA ASP A 345 5.88 20.48 2.66
C ASP A 345 4.71 19.63 3.14
N ALA A 346 3.72 20.22 3.80
CA ALA A 346 2.50 19.50 4.17
C ALA A 346 1.77 18.95 2.94
N GLY A 347 1.05 17.84 3.11
CA GLY A 347 0.23 17.29 2.05
C GLY A 347 -0.87 18.26 1.61
N GLN A 348 -1.11 18.33 0.30
CA GLN A 348 -2.24 19.06 -0.27
C GLN A 348 -3.34 18.08 -0.66
N VAL A 349 -4.58 18.43 -0.33
CA VAL A 349 -5.77 17.66 -0.73
C VAL A 349 -5.76 17.51 -2.26
N PRO A 350 -5.73 16.29 -2.80
CA PRO A 350 -5.71 16.11 -4.24
C PRO A 350 -6.99 16.64 -4.88
N SER A 351 -6.85 17.60 -5.78
CA SER A 351 -7.98 18.25 -6.44
C SER A 351 -8.50 17.49 -7.68
N ASP A 352 -7.82 16.40 -8.06
CA ASP A 352 -8.12 15.66 -9.28
C ASP A 352 -9.26 14.64 -9.13
N ASP A 353 -9.79 14.22 -10.28
CA ASP A 353 -10.97 13.34 -10.35
C ASP A 353 -10.75 11.97 -9.73
N ARG A 354 -9.50 11.48 -9.62
CA ARG A 354 -9.23 10.15 -9.07
C ARG A 354 -9.47 10.14 -7.57
N PHE A 355 -8.94 11.13 -6.86
CA PHE A 355 -9.15 11.27 -5.42
C PHE A 355 -10.60 11.61 -5.09
N LYS A 356 -11.24 12.50 -5.87
CA LYS A 356 -12.68 12.79 -5.70
C LYS A 356 -13.53 11.54 -5.82
N LYS A 357 -13.33 10.73 -6.87
CA LYS A 357 -14.04 9.45 -7.05
C LYS A 357 -13.77 8.48 -5.89
N TYR A 358 -12.54 8.43 -5.41
CA TYR A 358 -12.18 7.60 -4.27
C TYR A 358 -12.87 8.07 -2.97
N ALA A 359 -12.81 9.35 -2.64
CA ALA A 359 -13.47 9.93 -1.48
C ALA A 359 -14.99 9.76 -1.53
N ASP A 360 -15.60 9.97 -2.70
CA ASP A 360 -17.03 9.73 -2.94
C ASP A 360 -17.37 8.25 -2.74
N ALA A 361 -16.55 7.33 -3.27
CA ALA A 361 -16.72 5.90 -3.11
C ALA A 361 -16.62 5.44 -1.65
N LEU A 362 -15.71 6.02 -0.87
CA LEU A 362 -15.62 5.76 0.57
C LEU A 362 -16.88 6.24 1.31
N GLN A 363 -17.31 7.47 1.03
CA GLN A 363 -18.52 8.01 1.67
C GLN A 363 -19.76 7.18 1.28
N GLN A 364 -19.82 6.71 0.03
CA GLN A 364 -20.87 5.82 -0.45
C GLN A 364 -20.81 4.45 0.23
N SER A 365 -19.61 3.91 0.45
CA SER A 365 -19.37 2.66 1.17
C SER A 365 -19.84 2.77 2.62
N GLU A 366 -19.40 3.81 3.35
CA GLU A 366 -19.79 4.08 4.74
C GLU A 366 -21.32 4.18 4.88
N LYS A 367 -21.96 5.04 4.07
CA LYS A 367 -23.42 5.19 4.05
C LYS A 367 -24.15 3.89 3.77
N THR A 368 -23.55 3.00 2.99
CA THR A 368 -24.17 1.70 2.64
C THR A 368 -24.01 0.72 3.78
N PHE A 369 -22.82 0.61 4.39
CA PHE A 369 -22.61 -0.21 5.58
C PHE A 369 -23.54 0.19 6.72
N THR A 370 -23.63 1.48 7.03
CA THR A 370 -24.51 2.01 8.08
C THR A 370 -25.99 1.70 7.84
N ALA A 371 -26.42 1.59 6.58
CA ALA A 371 -27.82 1.29 6.23
C ALA A 371 -28.17 -0.21 6.26
N ILE A 372 -27.18 -1.11 6.23
CA ILE A 372 -27.41 -2.56 6.25
C ILE A 372 -27.76 -3.00 7.69
N ALA A 373 -28.75 -3.86 7.89
CA ALA A 373 -29.23 -4.31 9.20
C ALA A 373 -28.67 -5.69 9.60
N LEU A 374 -27.33 -5.80 9.72
CA LEU A 374 -26.62 -7.06 9.98
C LEU A 374 -27.06 -7.77 11.28
N GLU A 375 -27.54 -7.02 12.27
CA GLU A 375 -28.07 -7.55 13.54
C GLU A 375 -29.27 -8.50 13.37
N ARG A 376 -29.91 -8.51 12.20
CA ARG A 376 -30.96 -9.49 11.86
C ARG A 376 -30.41 -10.91 11.66
N HIS A 377 -29.12 -11.02 11.35
CA HIS A 377 -28.43 -12.27 11.09
C HIS A 377 -27.50 -12.65 12.24
N ILE A 378 -26.91 -11.66 12.90
CA ILE A 378 -25.96 -11.84 14.00
C ILE A 378 -26.71 -11.87 15.33
N ARG A 379 -26.62 -12.97 16.09
CA ARG A 379 -27.20 -13.05 17.45
C ARG A 379 -26.20 -12.68 18.54
N SER A 380 -24.94 -13.01 18.32
CA SER A 380 -23.80 -12.76 19.20
C SER A 380 -22.51 -12.92 18.40
N ILE A 381 -21.35 -12.63 18.99
CA ILE A 381 -20.04 -12.84 18.34
C ILE A 381 -19.86 -14.27 17.83
N ALA A 382 -20.24 -15.28 18.63
CA ALA A 382 -20.12 -16.70 18.28
C ALA A 382 -20.98 -17.10 17.07
N SER A 383 -22.02 -16.31 16.74
CA SER A 383 -22.83 -16.58 15.56
C SER A 383 -22.09 -16.29 14.25
N LEU A 384 -21.03 -15.46 14.25
CA LEU A 384 -20.23 -15.18 13.05
C LEU A 384 -19.44 -16.39 12.56
N GLU A 385 -19.03 -17.30 13.45
CA GLU A 385 -18.35 -18.55 13.08
C GLU A 385 -19.25 -19.52 12.32
N GLN A 386 -20.58 -19.38 12.46
CA GLN A 386 -21.53 -20.29 11.84
C GLN A 386 -21.59 -20.02 10.32
N PRO A 387 -21.26 -21.00 9.46
CA PRO A 387 -21.17 -20.77 8.01
C PRO A 387 -22.44 -20.18 7.38
N ASN A 388 -23.62 -20.56 7.89
CA ASN A 388 -24.90 -20.03 7.41
C ASN A 388 -25.13 -18.56 7.80
N THR A 389 -24.73 -18.15 9.00
CA THR A 389 -24.82 -16.75 9.44
C THR A 389 -23.85 -15.89 8.64
N PHE A 390 -22.60 -16.34 8.52
CA PHE A 390 -21.57 -15.70 7.72
C PHE A 390 -22.00 -15.49 6.27
N ALA A 391 -22.52 -16.53 5.61
CA ALA A 391 -23.02 -16.44 4.24
C ALA A 391 -24.20 -15.45 4.11
N LYS A 392 -25.09 -15.36 5.11
CA LYS A 392 -26.19 -14.39 5.10
C LYS A 392 -25.71 -12.96 5.25
N VAL A 393 -24.77 -12.71 6.16
CA VAL A 393 -24.13 -11.39 6.35
C VAL A 393 -23.53 -10.89 5.04
N TRP A 394 -22.70 -11.71 4.38
CA TRP A 394 -22.08 -11.32 3.12
C TRP A 394 -23.07 -11.19 1.96
N LYS A 395 -24.07 -12.07 1.88
CA LYS A 395 -25.15 -11.93 0.89
C LYS A 395 -25.90 -10.61 1.05
N GLU A 396 -26.17 -10.16 2.28
CA GLU A 396 -26.85 -8.89 2.54
C GLU A 396 -25.96 -7.70 2.11
N ILE A 397 -24.67 -7.74 2.44
CA ILE A 397 -23.69 -6.73 2.00
C ILE A 397 -23.63 -6.66 0.48
N ASP A 398 -23.40 -7.79 -0.20
CA ASP A 398 -23.30 -7.84 -1.65
C ASP A 398 -24.58 -7.38 -2.33
N THR A 399 -25.74 -7.76 -1.80
CA THR A 399 -27.03 -7.33 -2.33
C THR A 399 -27.20 -5.82 -2.20
N ALA A 400 -26.81 -5.23 -1.06
CA ALA A 400 -26.91 -3.79 -0.86
C ALA A 400 -26.01 -3.00 -1.82
N PHE A 401 -24.75 -3.41 -1.96
CA PHE A 401 -23.80 -2.76 -2.87
C PHE A 401 -24.16 -2.98 -4.34
N SER A 402 -24.53 -4.21 -4.73
CA SER A 402 -24.97 -4.53 -6.10
C SER A 402 -26.24 -3.76 -6.48
N LYS A 403 -27.24 -3.70 -5.60
CA LYS A 403 -28.47 -2.95 -5.86
C LYS A 403 -28.23 -1.45 -6.03
N LYS A 404 -27.32 -0.86 -5.24
CA LYS A 404 -27.10 0.60 -5.22
C LYS A 404 -26.09 1.08 -6.25
N TYR A 405 -25.05 0.30 -6.53
CA TYR A 405 -23.91 0.72 -7.36
C TYR A 405 -23.56 -0.26 -8.48
N SER A 406 -24.24 -1.42 -8.58
CA SER A 406 -23.92 -2.50 -9.54
C SER A 406 -22.46 -2.98 -9.43
N ARG A 407 -21.88 -2.93 -8.23
CA ARG A 407 -20.50 -3.30 -7.92
C ARG A 407 -20.42 -3.95 -6.54
N SER A 408 -19.36 -4.72 -6.30
CA SER A 408 -18.99 -5.15 -4.95
C SER A 408 -18.32 -4.01 -4.16
N PRO A 409 -18.20 -4.11 -2.83
CA PRO A 409 -17.59 -3.05 -2.02
C PRO A 409 -16.15 -2.69 -2.43
N GLU A 410 -15.31 -3.69 -2.71
CA GLU A 410 -13.92 -3.51 -3.12
C GLU A 410 -13.81 -2.84 -4.51
N ASN A 411 -14.69 -3.23 -5.45
CA ASN A 411 -14.77 -2.59 -6.77
C ASN A 411 -15.29 -1.15 -6.70
N LEU A 412 -16.06 -0.80 -5.65
CA LEU A 412 -16.54 0.57 -5.46
C LEU A 412 -15.38 1.52 -5.13
N VAL A 413 -14.48 1.11 -4.23
CA VAL A 413 -13.31 1.92 -3.81
C VAL A 413 -12.16 1.91 -4.82
N GLY A 414 -12.37 1.32 -6.00
CA GLY A 414 -11.40 1.32 -7.09
C GLY A 414 -10.34 0.23 -6.98
N PHE A 415 -10.48 -0.72 -6.05
CA PHE A 415 -9.61 -1.88 -6.02
C PHE A 415 -9.93 -2.80 -7.20
N VAL A 416 -8.87 -3.21 -7.90
CA VAL A 416 -8.92 -4.23 -8.95
C VAL A 416 -8.07 -5.39 -8.45
N PRO A 417 -8.60 -6.62 -8.38
CA PRO A 417 -7.81 -7.79 -7.99
C PRO A 417 -6.53 -7.87 -8.81
N PHE A 418 -5.42 -8.19 -8.14
CA PHE A 418 -4.15 -8.39 -8.81
C PHE A 418 -4.26 -9.55 -9.80
N GLY A 419 -3.83 -9.31 -11.04
CA GLY A 419 -3.49 -10.42 -11.92
C GLY A 419 -2.15 -11.01 -11.48
N PRO A 420 -1.92 -12.32 -11.68
CA PRO A 420 -0.61 -12.91 -11.45
C PRO A 420 0.44 -12.13 -12.24
N LYS A 421 1.43 -11.58 -11.56
CA LYS A 421 2.67 -11.19 -12.21
C LYS A 421 3.39 -12.51 -12.50
N TRP A 422 3.03 -13.14 -13.63
CA TRP A 422 3.62 -14.40 -14.05
C TRP A 422 5.13 -14.31 -13.87
N TYR A 423 5.66 -15.16 -13.00
CA TYR A 423 7.09 -15.34 -12.90
C TYR A 423 7.56 -15.84 -14.26
N LEU A 424 8.19 -14.96 -15.03
CA LEU A 424 9.11 -15.38 -16.07
C LEU A 424 10.41 -15.65 -15.32
N PRO A 425 10.83 -16.92 -15.17
CA PRO A 425 12.23 -17.20 -14.87
C PRO A 425 13.02 -16.41 -15.89
N ASP A 426 14.02 -15.66 -15.44
CA ASP A 426 14.89 -14.95 -16.37
C ASP A 426 15.23 -15.91 -17.49
N LYS A 427 15.04 -15.45 -18.73
CA LYS A 427 15.59 -16.17 -19.88
C LYS A 427 17.01 -16.54 -19.48
N ALA A 428 17.33 -17.84 -19.52
CA ALA A 428 18.68 -18.36 -19.29
C ALA A 428 19.67 -17.34 -19.82
N PRO A 429 20.66 -16.92 -18.99
CA PRO A 429 21.38 -15.66 -19.09
C PRO A 429 21.47 -15.26 -20.55
N VAL A 430 20.74 -14.21 -20.92
CA VAL A 430 20.92 -13.61 -22.23
C VAL A 430 22.37 -13.20 -22.23
N ILE A 431 23.23 -14.03 -22.85
CA ILE A 431 24.54 -13.61 -23.32
C ILE A 431 24.22 -12.32 -24.02
N GLU A 432 24.61 -11.19 -23.42
CA GLU A 432 24.40 -9.89 -24.01
C GLU A 432 24.99 -10.02 -25.40
N LYS A 433 24.13 -10.11 -26.42
CA LYS A 433 24.56 -9.82 -27.77
C LYS A 433 24.91 -8.36 -27.69
N ARG A 434 26.21 -8.14 -27.45
CA ARG A 434 26.97 -6.90 -27.58
C ARG A 434 26.15 -5.98 -28.45
N ARG A 435 25.48 -4.99 -27.85
CA ARG A 435 24.85 -3.92 -28.64
C ARG A 435 26.01 -3.28 -29.39
N VAL A 436 26.20 -3.70 -30.63
CA VAL A 436 27.05 -2.99 -31.57
C VAL A 436 26.50 -1.57 -31.55
N PRO A 437 27.34 -0.55 -31.30
CA PRO A 437 26.90 0.83 -31.37
C PRO A 437 26.15 1.01 -32.68
N LEU A 438 24.91 1.49 -32.62
CA LEU A 438 24.23 1.96 -33.82
C LEU A 438 25.22 2.91 -34.52
N PRO A 439 25.53 2.70 -35.82
CA PRO A 439 26.38 3.62 -36.55
C PRO A 439 25.87 5.03 -36.31
N LEU A 440 26.76 5.94 -35.90
CA LEU A 440 26.43 7.35 -35.79
C LEU A 440 25.69 7.74 -37.07
N PRO A 441 24.52 8.41 -36.98
CA PRO A 441 23.85 8.90 -38.17
C PRO A 441 24.86 9.72 -38.97
N PRO A 442 24.95 9.51 -40.30
CA PRO A 442 25.92 10.21 -41.12
C PRO A 442 25.77 11.72 -40.89
N PRO A 443 26.90 12.46 -40.89
CA PRO A 443 26.85 13.90 -40.70
C PRO A 443 25.84 14.51 -41.69
N PRO A 444 25.02 15.47 -41.25
CA PRO A 444 24.06 16.11 -42.15
C PRO A 444 24.82 16.64 -43.38
N PRO A 445 24.29 16.42 -44.59
CA PRO A 445 24.94 16.91 -45.80
C PRO A 445 25.15 18.42 -45.69
N PRO A 446 26.27 18.95 -46.21
CA PRO A 446 26.53 20.38 -46.18
C PRO A 446 25.34 21.13 -46.80
N PRO A 447 24.96 22.30 -46.25
CA PRO A 447 23.82 23.06 -46.72
C PRO A 447 23.95 23.28 -48.23
N ALA A 448 22.96 22.80 -48.98
CA ALA A 448 22.91 22.97 -50.42
C ALA A 448 22.99 24.47 -50.74
N LEU A 449 23.93 24.83 -51.61
CA LEU A 449 24.05 26.18 -52.14
C LEU A 449 22.71 26.61 -52.76
N PRO A 450 22.27 27.86 -52.53
CA PRO A 450 20.97 28.33 -52.99
C PRO A 450 20.91 28.28 -54.52
N THR A 451 20.00 27.46 -55.04
CA THR A 451 19.66 27.46 -56.46
C THR A 451 18.92 28.75 -56.79
N PRO A 452 19.39 29.58 -57.74
CA PRO A 452 18.67 30.77 -58.14
C PRO A 452 17.46 30.37 -59.00
N GLY A 453 16.27 30.82 -58.61
CA GLY A 453 15.11 30.84 -59.50
C GLY A 453 14.08 29.74 -59.27
N GLN A 454 13.33 29.82 -58.17
CA GLN A 454 11.95 29.35 -58.15
C GLN A 454 11.05 30.42 -57.53
N THR A 455 10.34 31.14 -58.39
CA THR A 455 9.22 32.01 -58.07
C THR A 455 8.14 31.22 -57.33
N ARG A 456 7.96 31.55 -56.05
CA ARG A 456 6.94 30.98 -55.16
C ARG A 456 5.56 31.47 -55.59
N ALA A 457 4.74 30.58 -56.14
CA ALA A 457 3.32 30.84 -56.37
C ALA A 457 2.57 30.94 -55.04
N ARG A 458 1.67 31.92 -54.96
CA ARG A 458 0.88 32.29 -53.79
C ARG A 458 -0.25 31.26 -53.54
N PRO A 459 -0.45 30.73 -52.32
CA PRO A 459 -1.58 29.86 -52.03
C PRO A 459 -2.89 30.68 -51.92
N PRO A 460 -4.05 30.10 -52.26
CA PRO A 460 -5.35 30.75 -52.16
C PRO A 460 -5.80 30.89 -50.69
N PRO A 461 -6.66 31.87 -50.37
CA PRO A 461 -7.09 32.13 -49.00
C PRO A 461 -8.07 31.06 -48.51
N ALA A 462 -7.88 30.63 -47.25
CA ALA A 462 -8.74 29.67 -46.56
C ALA A 462 -10.11 30.27 -46.20
N VAL A 463 -11.17 29.52 -46.50
CA VAL A 463 -12.55 29.80 -46.13
C VAL A 463 -12.74 29.55 -44.63
N ARG A 464 -13.28 30.54 -43.91
CA ARG A 464 -13.64 30.43 -42.48
C ARG A 464 -14.93 29.60 -42.29
N PRO A 465 -15.02 28.73 -41.27
CA PRO A 465 -16.29 28.18 -40.81
C PRO A 465 -17.09 29.23 -39.98
N PRO A 466 -18.44 29.17 -39.98
CA PRO A 466 -19.28 30.13 -39.27
C PRO A 466 -19.28 29.93 -37.75
N SER A 467 -19.35 31.05 -37.04
CA SER A 467 -19.43 31.15 -35.58
C SER A 467 -20.77 30.62 -35.03
N PRO A 468 -20.78 29.88 -33.91
CA PRO A 468 -22.02 29.55 -33.21
C PRO A 468 -22.55 30.75 -32.40
N THR A 469 -23.87 30.91 -32.44
CA THR A 469 -24.69 31.92 -31.75
C THR A 469 -24.61 31.85 -30.21
N PRO A 470 -24.78 32.99 -29.52
CA PRO A 470 -24.62 33.10 -28.07
C PRO A 470 -25.82 32.55 -27.29
N VAL A 471 -25.53 31.76 -26.26
CA VAL A 471 -26.52 31.26 -25.30
C VAL A 471 -26.77 32.34 -24.23
N LYS A 472 -28.06 32.67 -24.05
CA LYS A 472 -28.61 33.51 -22.98
C LYS A 472 -28.31 32.90 -21.60
N LEU A 473 -27.61 33.63 -20.75
CA LEU A 473 -27.48 33.34 -19.32
C LEU A 473 -28.39 34.29 -18.53
N THR A 474 -29.37 33.73 -17.82
CA THR A 474 -30.15 34.42 -16.79
C THR A 474 -29.43 34.29 -15.43
N PRO A 475 -29.30 35.37 -14.64
CA PRO A 475 -28.66 35.31 -13.33
C PRO A 475 -29.66 34.83 -12.27
N TYR A 476 -29.22 33.97 -11.35
CA TYR A 476 -29.95 33.69 -10.12
C TYR A 476 -29.12 34.14 -8.91
N ASN A 477 -29.74 35.04 -8.14
CA ASN A 477 -29.24 35.65 -6.92
C ASN A 477 -29.12 34.65 -5.78
N ALA A 478 -28.02 34.74 -5.02
CA ALA A 478 -27.94 34.19 -3.68
C ALA A 478 -28.10 35.35 -2.68
N SER A 479 -29.16 35.32 -1.89
CA SER A 479 -29.28 36.16 -0.69
C SER A 479 -30.11 35.44 0.38
N THR A 480 -29.54 35.47 1.58
CA THR A 480 -30.19 35.54 2.91
C THR A 480 -30.54 34.23 3.65
N SER A 481 -29.66 33.89 4.59
CA SER A 481 -29.85 33.76 6.05
C SER A 481 -31.25 33.54 6.68
N GLY A 482 -31.29 32.67 7.71
CA GLY A 482 -32.31 32.59 8.78
C GLY A 482 -32.56 31.14 9.22
N ALA A 483 -31.96 30.58 10.27
CA ALA A 483 -32.25 30.72 11.71
C ALA A 483 -33.57 30.05 12.19
N LEU A 484 -33.38 29.03 13.05
CA LEU A 484 -34.19 28.57 14.21
C LEU A 484 -35.65 28.09 14.02
N SER A 485 -35.93 26.84 14.43
CA SER A 485 -36.74 26.51 15.63
C SER A 485 -37.34 25.08 15.57
N THR A 486 -37.07 24.28 16.60
CA THR A 486 -37.95 23.23 17.16
C THR A 486 -39.25 23.87 17.70
N PRO A 487 -40.40 23.17 17.89
CA PRO A 487 -40.57 22.07 18.86
C PRO A 487 -41.72 21.07 18.49
N PRO A 488 -42.45 20.38 19.41
CA PRO A 488 -42.32 18.93 19.64
C PRO A 488 -43.66 18.14 19.62
N SER A 489 -43.57 16.87 20.06
CA SER A 489 -44.66 15.98 20.55
C SER A 489 -45.45 15.24 19.45
N THR A 490 -46.05 14.06 19.61
CA THR A 490 -46.45 13.25 20.77
C THR A 490 -46.73 11.82 20.27
N ILE A 491 -46.73 10.89 21.22
CA ILE A 491 -47.27 9.52 21.23
C ILE A 491 -48.62 9.39 20.48
N GLY A 492 -48.80 8.28 19.75
CA GLY A 492 -50.11 7.84 19.24
C GLY A 492 -50.07 6.39 18.73
N GLU A 493 -50.96 5.57 19.28
CA GLU A 493 -51.12 4.12 19.09
C GLU A 493 -51.66 3.73 17.69
N ASP A 494 -51.39 2.47 17.34
CA ASP A 494 -51.96 1.63 16.25
C ASP A 494 -53.52 1.70 16.14
N PRO A 495 -54.17 1.36 15.00
CA PRO A 495 -54.05 0.01 14.40
C PRO A 495 -54.29 -0.20 12.88
N ALA A 496 -53.75 -1.34 12.42
CA ALA A 496 -54.26 -2.30 11.44
C ALA A 496 -55.10 -1.84 10.23
N THR A 497 -54.57 -2.11 9.02
CA THR A 497 -55.42 -2.42 7.85
C THR A 497 -54.87 -3.63 7.07
N LYS A 498 -55.74 -4.63 6.93
CA LYS A 498 -55.62 -5.81 6.07
C LYS A 498 -55.78 -5.39 4.61
N GLY A 499 -54.89 -5.85 3.73
CA GLY A 499 -54.97 -5.67 2.28
C GLY A 499 -54.69 -6.98 1.54
N ALA A 500 -55.57 -7.30 0.60
CA ALA A 500 -55.82 -8.63 0.05
C ALA A 500 -54.71 -9.27 -0.80
N LYS A 501 -54.56 -10.59 -0.65
CA LYS A 501 -53.92 -11.49 -1.63
C LYS A 501 -54.77 -11.55 -2.90
N VAL A 502 -54.23 -11.09 -4.03
CA VAL A 502 -54.77 -11.39 -5.36
C VAL A 502 -53.85 -12.43 -6.03
N LYS A 503 -54.40 -13.61 -6.28
CA LYS A 503 -53.81 -14.63 -7.16
C LYS A 503 -54.26 -14.33 -8.59
N THR A 504 -53.33 -14.24 -9.53
CA THR A 504 -53.63 -14.33 -10.96
C THR A 504 -52.76 -15.40 -11.61
N ARG A 505 -53.42 -16.34 -12.26
CA ARG A 505 -52.88 -17.50 -12.98
C ARG A 505 -53.21 -17.32 -14.46
N GLY A 506 -52.24 -17.62 -15.34
CA GLY A 506 -52.36 -17.67 -16.81
C GLY A 506 -52.13 -16.30 -17.47
N THR A 507 -51.34 -16.13 -18.54
CA THR A 507 -51.23 -16.99 -19.73
C THR A 507 -49.87 -16.79 -20.42
N GLN A 508 -49.35 -17.88 -21.00
CA GLN A 508 -48.14 -17.89 -21.85
C GLN A 508 -48.33 -17.05 -23.12
N SER A 509 -47.30 -16.29 -23.51
CA SER A 509 -47.14 -15.77 -24.86
C SER A 509 -45.71 -15.99 -25.34
N ASN A 510 -45.64 -16.46 -26.58
CA ASN A 510 -44.49 -17.01 -27.28
C ASN A 510 -43.39 -15.99 -27.58
N SER A 511 -42.16 -16.51 -27.44
CA SER A 511 -40.96 -16.27 -28.24
C SER A 511 -40.88 -14.96 -29.05
N SER A 512 -40.04 -14.05 -28.56
CA SER A 512 -39.26 -13.15 -29.41
C SER A 512 -37.79 -13.32 -29.05
N SER A 513 -37.07 -13.95 -29.97
CA SER A 513 -35.63 -14.17 -29.96
C SER A 513 -34.87 -12.84 -29.81
N ARG A 514 -34.53 -12.47 -28.57
CA ARG A 514 -33.45 -11.52 -28.31
C ARG A 514 -32.13 -12.25 -28.53
N GLN A 515 -31.43 -11.90 -29.61
CA GLN A 515 -30.02 -12.20 -29.77
C GLN A 515 -29.29 -11.66 -28.54
N ILE A 516 -28.90 -12.60 -27.67
CA ILE A 516 -27.90 -12.35 -26.64
C ILE A 516 -26.63 -12.08 -27.43
N PHE A 517 -26.15 -10.83 -27.43
CA PHE A 517 -24.75 -10.55 -27.69
C PHE A 517 -23.97 -11.23 -26.57
N THR A 518 -23.64 -12.51 -26.76
CA THR A 518 -22.54 -13.16 -26.08
C THR A 518 -21.29 -12.43 -26.54
N ARG A 519 -20.97 -11.35 -25.82
CA ARG A 519 -19.63 -10.77 -25.86
C ARG A 519 -18.71 -11.89 -25.40
N ARG A 520 -18.11 -12.60 -26.36
CA ARG A 520 -17.02 -13.53 -26.09
C ARG A 520 -16.05 -12.77 -25.19
N PRO A 521 -15.71 -13.28 -23.99
CA PRO A 521 -14.56 -12.74 -23.29
C PRO A 521 -13.42 -12.81 -24.30
N ASN A 522 -12.82 -11.66 -24.56
CA ASN A 522 -11.61 -11.59 -25.36
C ASN A 522 -10.53 -12.18 -24.46
N THR A 523 -10.51 -13.51 -24.36
CA THR A 523 -9.42 -14.27 -23.77
C THR A 523 -8.26 -14.03 -24.73
N GLN A 524 -7.51 -12.94 -24.50
CA GLN A 524 -6.15 -12.87 -25.03
C GLN A 524 -5.49 -14.19 -24.61
N GLU A 525 -5.12 -15.01 -25.58
CA GLU A 525 -4.28 -16.18 -25.36
C GLU A 525 -3.02 -15.67 -24.68
N VAL A 526 -2.98 -15.80 -23.35
CA VAL A 526 -1.78 -15.60 -22.57
C VAL A 526 -0.79 -16.61 -23.12
N PRO A 527 0.40 -16.20 -23.61
CA PRO A 527 1.40 -17.13 -24.08
C PRO A 527 1.61 -18.21 -23.01
N GLN A 528 1.43 -19.48 -23.37
CA GLN A 528 1.79 -20.59 -22.49
C GLN A 528 3.31 -20.61 -22.36
N ILE A 529 3.83 -19.79 -21.45
CA ILE A 529 5.20 -19.92 -20.98
C ILE A 529 5.22 -21.20 -20.16
N THR A 530 6.02 -22.18 -20.56
CA THR A 530 6.33 -23.32 -19.71
C THR A 530 7.04 -22.76 -18.47
N PRO A 531 6.41 -22.77 -17.29
CA PRO A 531 7.01 -22.17 -16.10
C PRO A 531 8.32 -22.89 -15.77
N ALA A 532 9.39 -22.18 -15.41
CA ALA A 532 10.54 -22.90 -14.85
C ALA A 532 10.10 -23.47 -13.51
N VAL A 533 10.15 -24.79 -13.42
CA VAL A 533 9.81 -25.53 -12.23
C VAL A 533 10.95 -25.38 -11.23
N PHE A 534 10.64 -24.93 -10.00
CA PHE A 534 11.58 -24.89 -8.89
C PHE A 534 11.92 -26.32 -8.47
N SER A 535 13.20 -26.68 -8.58
CA SER A 535 13.70 -27.98 -8.09
C SER A 535 14.11 -27.87 -6.62
N VAL A 536 13.23 -28.34 -5.74
CA VAL A 536 13.34 -28.19 -4.29
C VAL A 536 13.63 -29.51 -3.58
N PRO A 537 14.27 -29.51 -2.40
CA PRO A 537 14.43 -30.73 -1.58
C PRO A 537 13.07 -31.33 -1.22
N LYS A 538 13.03 -32.66 -0.98
CA LYS A 538 11.79 -33.37 -0.62
C LYS A 538 11.02 -32.71 0.52
N ARG A 539 11.71 -32.31 1.60
CA ARG A 539 11.07 -31.60 2.73
C ARG A 539 10.34 -30.33 2.30
N ALA A 540 10.96 -29.51 1.44
CA ALA A 540 10.33 -28.28 0.96
C ALA A 540 9.17 -28.59 0.01
N TYR A 541 9.29 -29.61 -0.84
CA TYR A 541 8.20 -30.08 -1.68
C TYR A 541 6.98 -30.49 -0.86
N ASP A 542 7.16 -31.31 0.19
CA ASP A 542 6.08 -31.75 1.07
C ASP A 542 5.40 -30.55 1.78
N ILE A 543 6.16 -29.51 2.11
CA ILE A 543 5.62 -28.26 2.69
C ILE A 543 4.80 -27.47 1.66
N PHE A 544 5.31 -27.27 0.44
CA PHE A 544 4.56 -26.63 -0.64
C PHE A 544 3.30 -27.41 -0.98
N GLU A 545 3.41 -28.73 -1.05
CA GLU A 545 2.28 -29.64 -1.29
C GLU A 545 1.20 -29.44 -0.22
N ARG A 546 1.59 -29.40 1.05
CA ARG A 546 0.68 -29.15 2.15
C ARG A 546 -0.03 -27.79 2.05
N ILE A 547 0.70 -26.74 1.70
CA ILE A 547 0.18 -25.38 1.51
C ILE A 547 -0.82 -25.34 0.35
N PHE A 548 -0.42 -25.80 -0.85
CA PHE A 548 -1.22 -25.71 -2.07
C PHE A 548 -2.38 -26.72 -2.12
N LYS A 549 -2.21 -27.94 -1.60
CA LYS A 549 -3.29 -28.94 -1.50
C LYS A 549 -4.24 -28.70 -0.34
N ARG A 550 -3.96 -27.69 0.49
CA ARG A 550 -4.82 -27.26 1.61
C ARG A 550 -5.09 -28.40 2.61
N GLU A 551 -4.08 -29.24 2.83
CA GLU A 551 -4.18 -30.37 3.74
C GLU A 551 -4.41 -29.90 5.18
N LYS A 552 -5.04 -30.76 6.00
CA LYS A 552 -5.37 -30.41 7.37
C LYS A 552 -4.12 -30.39 8.26
N GLY A 553 -4.08 -29.46 9.20
CA GLY A 553 -3.09 -29.40 10.28
C GLY A 553 -2.20 -28.16 10.25
N GLN A 554 -1.50 -27.95 11.36
CA GLN A 554 -0.61 -26.82 11.60
C GLN A 554 0.75 -27.01 10.91
N LEU A 555 1.28 -25.95 10.31
CA LEU A 555 2.62 -25.90 9.74
C LEU A 555 3.47 -24.95 10.57
N SER A 556 4.64 -25.37 11.02
CA SER A 556 5.52 -24.48 11.77
C SER A 556 6.00 -23.32 10.89
N PHE A 557 6.15 -22.12 11.47
CA PHE A 557 6.71 -20.99 10.74
C PHE A 557 8.13 -21.28 10.23
N ALA A 558 8.91 -22.06 10.99
CA ALA A 558 10.24 -22.52 10.59
C ALA A 558 10.20 -23.39 9.31
N ASP A 559 9.19 -24.24 9.15
CA ASP A 559 9.00 -25.01 7.92
C ASP A 559 8.64 -24.11 6.74
N LEU A 560 7.75 -23.13 6.93
CA LEU A 560 7.46 -22.14 5.90
C LEU A 560 8.74 -21.42 5.45
N SER A 561 9.53 -20.94 6.42
CA SER A 561 10.80 -20.26 6.14
C SER A 561 11.79 -21.15 5.40
N TYR A 562 11.89 -22.43 5.79
CA TYR A 562 12.73 -23.41 5.10
C TYR A 562 12.30 -23.62 3.65
N ALA A 563 10.99 -23.77 3.40
CA ALA A 563 10.46 -23.99 2.05
C ALA A 563 10.74 -22.79 1.14
N LEU A 564 10.48 -21.57 1.61
CA LEU A 564 10.77 -20.35 0.86
C LEU A 564 12.28 -20.12 0.66
N ALA A 565 13.11 -20.42 1.64
CA ALA A 565 14.57 -20.38 1.49
C ALA A 565 15.08 -21.32 0.40
N SER A 566 14.44 -22.49 0.24
CA SER A 566 14.82 -23.46 -0.80
C SER A 566 14.63 -22.96 -2.24
N ILE A 567 13.84 -21.89 -2.43
CA ILE A 567 13.62 -21.23 -3.72
C ILE A 567 14.24 -19.83 -3.80
N GLY A 568 15.15 -19.51 -2.85
CA GLY A 568 15.96 -18.30 -2.87
C GLY A 568 15.37 -17.08 -2.16
N PHE A 569 14.35 -17.26 -1.31
CA PHE A 569 13.87 -16.19 -0.44
C PHE A 569 14.71 -16.12 0.84
N GLY A 570 15.15 -14.93 1.19
CA GLY A 570 15.52 -14.57 2.55
C GLY A 570 14.30 -14.26 3.40
N TYR A 571 14.45 -14.40 4.71
CA TYR A 571 13.48 -13.94 5.70
C TYR A 571 14.12 -12.85 6.53
N LYS A 572 13.40 -11.72 6.70
CA LYS A 572 13.76 -10.66 7.65
C LYS A 572 12.62 -10.54 8.64
N GLU A 573 12.91 -10.77 9.90
CA GLU A 573 12.01 -10.38 10.98
C GLU A 573 12.02 -8.85 11.04
N ALA A 574 10.83 -8.25 11.00
CA ALA A 574 10.67 -6.82 11.23
C ALA A 574 10.42 -6.58 12.73
N LYS A 575 10.59 -5.35 13.22
CA LYS A 575 10.07 -4.97 14.54
C LYS A 575 8.58 -5.35 14.65
N GLY A 576 8.18 -6.09 15.71
CA GLY A 576 6.80 -6.51 15.98
C GLY A 576 6.42 -7.91 15.42
N SER A 577 5.14 -8.15 15.08
CA SER A 577 4.70 -9.44 14.51
C SER A 577 5.11 -9.65 13.06
N ARG A 578 5.49 -8.63 12.32
CA ARG A 578 5.59 -8.73 10.86
C ARG A 578 6.95 -9.26 10.46
N GLY A 579 6.95 -10.17 9.50
CA GLY A 579 8.11 -10.64 8.78
C GLY A 579 7.95 -10.38 7.29
N SER A 580 9.07 -10.26 6.60
CA SER A 580 9.11 -10.11 5.15
C SER A 580 9.94 -11.23 4.56
N PHE A 581 9.34 -11.97 3.63
CA PHE A 581 10.06 -12.85 2.74
C PHE A 581 10.42 -12.06 1.47
N TYR A 582 11.71 -11.92 1.21
CA TYR A 582 12.24 -11.16 0.09
C TYR A 582 13.26 -12.02 -0.64
N ARG A 583 13.38 -11.89 -1.95
CA ARG A 583 14.36 -12.66 -2.72
C ARG A 583 15.60 -11.80 -2.98
N THR A 584 16.77 -12.42 -2.94
CA THR A 584 18.07 -11.73 -3.02
C THR A 584 18.42 -11.19 -4.41
N SER A 585 17.66 -11.56 -5.45
CA SER A 585 17.90 -11.08 -6.82
C SER A 585 17.26 -9.70 -7.05
N PRO A 586 17.98 -8.72 -7.63
CA PRO A 586 17.52 -7.33 -7.73
C PRO A 586 16.33 -7.10 -8.69
N ASP A 587 16.08 -7.99 -9.65
CA ASP A 587 15.42 -7.55 -10.89
C ASP A 587 13.89 -7.49 -10.91
N ARG A 588 13.15 -8.00 -9.90
CA ARG A 588 11.66 -7.93 -9.90
C ARG A 588 10.95 -8.46 -8.64
N ASN A 589 11.49 -8.29 -7.44
CA ASN A 589 10.90 -8.95 -6.28
C ASN A 589 9.83 -8.12 -5.57
N ASP A 590 8.58 -8.57 -5.68
CA ASP A 590 7.55 -8.22 -4.72
C ASP A 590 7.78 -9.07 -3.45
N SER A 591 8.06 -8.40 -2.34
CA SER A 591 8.17 -9.05 -1.03
C SER A 591 6.83 -9.67 -0.62
N PHE A 592 6.89 -10.85 -0.01
CA PHE A 592 5.74 -11.49 0.63
C PHE A 592 5.73 -11.11 2.11
N LEU A 593 4.77 -10.26 2.49
CA LEU A 593 4.61 -9.79 3.86
C LEU A 593 3.70 -10.75 4.62
N ILE A 594 4.14 -11.19 5.80
CA ILE A 594 3.38 -12.10 6.66
C ILE A 594 3.59 -11.75 8.12
N HIS A 595 2.56 -11.86 8.95
CA HIS A 595 2.78 -11.84 10.41
C HIS A 595 3.36 -13.19 10.88
N SER A 596 4.48 -13.18 11.59
CA SER A 596 4.93 -14.28 12.42
C SER A 596 3.85 -14.63 13.46
N PRO A 597 3.61 -15.92 13.73
CA PRO A 597 2.77 -16.32 14.85
C PRO A 597 3.40 -15.86 16.17
N HIS A 598 2.59 -15.26 17.05
CA HIS A 598 3.02 -14.77 18.36
C HIS A 598 2.79 -15.79 19.48
N GLY A 599 3.63 -15.72 20.51
CA GLY A 599 3.50 -16.50 21.74
C GLY A 599 3.99 -17.95 21.62
N ALA A 600 3.54 -18.82 22.55
CA ALA A 600 4.04 -20.19 22.70
C ALA A 600 3.69 -21.15 21.55
N LYS A 601 2.94 -20.71 20.52
CA LYS A 601 2.54 -21.53 19.38
C LYS A 601 3.22 -21.01 18.10
N PRO A 602 4.35 -21.60 17.67
CA PRO A 602 5.08 -21.19 16.48
C PRO A 602 4.41 -21.61 15.16
N ASP A 603 3.16 -22.09 15.22
CA ASP A 603 2.49 -22.77 14.14
C ASP A 603 1.49 -21.88 13.42
N LEU A 604 1.52 -21.95 12.10
CA LEU A 604 0.57 -21.32 11.20
C LEU A 604 -0.72 -22.14 11.18
N HIS A 605 -1.83 -21.46 11.45
CA HIS A 605 -3.17 -22.03 11.38
C HIS A 605 -3.49 -22.52 9.95
N PRO A 606 -4.24 -23.62 9.75
CA PRO A 606 -4.59 -24.11 8.41
C PRO A 606 -5.23 -23.06 7.48
N LEU A 607 -5.99 -22.11 8.05
CA LEU A 607 -6.59 -21.02 7.29
C LEU A 607 -5.53 -20.08 6.71
N ARG A 608 -4.52 -19.76 7.51
CA ARG A 608 -3.35 -18.98 7.10
C ARG A 608 -2.56 -19.67 5.98
N LEU A 609 -2.46 -21.00 5.98
CA LEU A 609 -1.83 -21.75 4.89
C LEU A 609 -2.62 -21.65 3.57
N ARG A 610 -3.95 -21.70 3.64
CA ARG A 610 -4.80 -21.50 2.45
C ARG A 610 -4.64 -20.10 1.89
N TRP A 611 -4.51 -19.11 2.77
CA TRP A 611 -4.23 -17.74 2.37
C TRP A 611 -2.87 -17.64 1.68
N ILE A 612 -1.80 -18.12 2.30
CA ILE A 612 -0.44 -18.14 1.71
C ILE A 612 -0.48 -18.73 0.28
N ALA A 613 -1.17 -19.86 0.09
CA ALA A 613 -1.31 -20.48 -1.22
C ALA A 613 -1.99 -19.56 -2.25
N LYS A 614 -3.10 -18.93 -1.86
CA LYS A 614 -3.86 -18.00 -2.71
C LYS A 614 -3.07 -16.73 -3.01
N ASP A 615 -2.33 -16.23 -2.03
CA ASP A 615 -1.49 -15.05 -2.21
C ASP A 615 -0.33 -15.38 -3.16
N TRP A 616 0.34 -16.52 -3.01
CA TRP A 616 1.39 -16.92 -3.96
C TRP A 616 0.86 -17.18 -5.38
N GLU A 617 -0.35 -17.72 -5.51
CA GLU A 617 -1.04 -17.84 -6.81
C GLU A 617 -1.30 -16.46 -7.43
N SER A 618 -1.76 -15.49 -6.62
CA SER A 618 -2.05 -14.11 -7.05
C SER A 618 -0.79 -13.27 -7.30
N LEU A 619 0.26 -13.44 -6.49
CA LEU A 619 1.49 -12.67 -6.54
C LEU A 619 2.40 -13.17 -7.65
N TYR A 620 2.63 -14.48 -7.67
CA TYR A 620 3.69 -15.11 -8.46
C TYR A 620 3.14 -16.03 -9.56
N GLY A 621 1.83 -16.29 -9.56
CA GLY A 621 1.23 -17.30 -10.44
C GLY A 621 1.54 -18.73 -9.99
N TRP A 622 2.06 -18.91 -8.77
CA TRP A 622 2.51 -20.22 -8.31
C TRP A 622 1.34 -21.13 -7.99
N THR A 623 1.44 -22.34 -8.52
CA THR A 623 0.62 -23.49 -8.17
C THR A 623 1.55 -24.63 -7.79
N MET A 624 1.01 -25.76 -7.35
CA MET A 624 1.83 -26.93 -7.04
C MET A 624 2.70 -27.38 -8.22
N ASP A 625 2.26 -27.14 -9.46
CA ASP A 625 2.98 -27.53 -10.69
C ASP A 625 4.30 -26.77 -10.89
N TRP A 626 4.51 -25.68 -10.15
CA TRP A 626 5.77 -24.92 -10.17
C TRP A 626 6.86 -25.57 -9.33
N PHE A 627 6.58 -26.62 -8.57
CA PHE A 627 7.53 -27.24 -7.68
C PHE A 627 7.75 -28.70 -8.09
N SER A 628 9.01 -29.12 -8.18
CA SER A 628 9.40 -30.52 -8.38
C SER A 628 10.44 -30.93 -7.37
N MET A 629 10.41 -32.19 -6.99
CA MET A 629 11.45 -32.77 -6.14
C MET A 629 12.78 -32.81 -6.89
N ARG A 630 13.85 -32.30 -6.26
CA ARG A 630 15.22 -32.45 -6.75
C ARG A 630 15.59 -33.93 -6.77
N SER A 631 15.99 -34.43 -7.94
CA SER A 631 16.48 -35.80 -8.08
C SER A 631 17.68 -36.02 -7.15
N PRO A 632 17.75 -37.15 -6.42
CA PRO A 632 18.94 -37.49 -5.65
C PRO A 632 20.11 -37.64 -6.63
N THR A 633 21.09 -36.75 -6.50
CA THR A 633 22.38 -36.82 -7.21
C THR A 633 23.30 -37.86 -6.60
#